data_AF-A0A2S1KRK0-F1
#
_entry.id   AF-A0A2S1KRK0-F1
#
_cell.length_a   1.000
_cell.length_b   1.000
_cell.length_c   1.000
_cell.angle_alpha   90.00
_cell.angle_beta   90.00
_cell.angle_gamma   90.00
#
_symmetry.space_group_name_H-M   'P 1'
#
loop_
_entity.id
_entity.type
_entity.pdbx_description
1 polymer ?
#
loop_
_entity_poly.entity_id
_entity_poly.type
_entity_poly.pdbx_seq_one_letter_code
_entity_poly.pdbx_strand_id
1 'polypeptide(L)' 'MGYTLAQLRVGKRWTQKEAADAIGVSLASWAKWENHKSSPTQRNIDKILTSFNVAYDDIIF' A
#
# COMPACT_ATOMS: atom_id res chain seq x y z
N MET A 1 15.22 5.80 -5.59
CA MET A 1 14.81 4.38 -5.67
C MET A 1 13.52 4.31 -4.87
N GLY A 2 12.38 4.04 -5.51
CA GLY A 2 11.10 3.97 -4.78
C GLY A 2 10.69 2.53 -4.52
N TYR A 3 9.90 2.33 -3.46
CA TYR A 3 9.35 1.05 -3.04
C TYR A 3 7.94 0.86 -3.58
N THR A 4 7.65 -0.32 -4.11
CA THR A 4 6.27 -0.70 -4.46
C THR A 4 5.49 -1.08 -3.21
N LEU A 5 4.15 -1.05 -3.29
CA LEU A 5 3.27 -1.54 -2.22
C LEU A 5 3.58 -2.98 -1.82
N ALA A 6 3.97 -3.81 -2.78
CA ALA A 6 4.39 -5.19 -2.52
C ALA A 6 5.68 -5.24 -1.67
N GLN A 7 6.67 -4.37 -1.95
CA GLN A 7 7.91 -4.33 -1.16
C GLN A 7 7.67 -3.86 0.27
N LEU A 8 6.83 -2.83 0.47
CA LEU A 8 6.44 -2.35 1.79
C LEU A 8 5.80 -3.46 2.63
N ARG A 9 4.87 -4.18 2.00
CA ARG A 9 4.17 -5.31 2.61
C ARG A 9 5.09 -6.48 2.94
N VAL A 10 5.97 -6.86 2.00
CA VAL A 10 6.97 -7.92 2.22
C VAL A 10 7.95 -7.55 3.34
N GLY A 11 8.34 -6.28 3.44
CA GLY A 11 9.17 -5.77 4.55
C GLY A 11 8.52 -5.95 5.92
N LYS A 12 7.18 -5.86 6.00
CA LYS A 12 6.40 -6.14 7.21
C LYS A 12 6.00 -7.61 7.37
N ARG A 13 6.36 -8.49 6.43
CA ARG A 13 5.89 -9.89 6.33
C ARG A 13 4.36 -10.04 6.30
N TRP A 14 3.68 -9.04 5.74
CA TRP A 14 2.24 -9.05 5.60
C TRP A 14 1.81 -9.74 4.31
N THR A 15 0.60 -10.30 4.30
CA THR A 15 -0.14 -10.73 3.13
C THR A 15 -0.94 -9.57 2.55
N GLN A 16 -1.36 -9.65 1.28
CA GLN A 16 -2.16 -8.58 0.65
C GLN A 16 -3.42 -8.26 1.47
N LYS A 17 -3.99 -9.29 2.11
CA LYS A 17 -5.16 -9.15 2.98
C LYS A 17 -4.81 -8.36 4.24
N GLU A 18 -3.73 -8.71 4.94
CA GLU A 18 -3.29 -7.97 6.13
C GLU A 18 -2.96 -6.51 5.83
N ALA A 19 -2.31 -6.24 4.69
CA ALA A 19 -2.04 -4.86 4.28
C ALA A 19 -3.34 -4.08 3.98
N ALA A 20 -4.30 -4.71 3.32
CA ALA A 20 -5.61 -4.10 3.06
C ALA A 20 -6.38 -3.85 4.36
N ASP A 21 -6.38 -4.81 5.28
CA ASP A 21 -7.03 -4.73 6.59
C ASP A 21 -6.37 -3.64 7.46
N ALA A 22 -5.04 -3.49 7.42
CA ALA A 22 -4.30 -2.48 8.17
C ALA A 22 -4.69 -1.03 7.84
N ILE A 23 -5.13 -0.77 6.60
CA ILE A 23 -5.62 0.54 6.17
C ILE A 23 -7.15 0.58 6.02
N GLY A 24 -7.84 -0.53 6.31
CA GLY A 24 -9.29 -0.66 6.20
C GLY A 24 -9.82 -0.48 4.78
N VAL A 25 -9.21 -1.17 3.81
CA VAL A 25 -9.69 -1.24 2.41
C VAL A 25 -9.93 -2.68 2.00
N SER A 26 -10.59 -2.90 0.86
CA SER A 26 -10.78 -4.26 0.36
C SER A 26 -9.48 -4.81 -0.23
N LEU A 27 -9.28 -6.13 -0.08
CA LEU A 27 -8.19 -6.88 -0.71
C LEU A 27 -8.10 -6.59 -2.22
N ALA A 28 -9.25 -6.51 -2.90
CA ALA A 28 -9.32 -6.22 -4.31
C ALA A 28 -8.75 -4.83 -4.67
N SER A 29 -9.02 -3.81 -3.83
CA SER A 29 -8.44 -2.48 -4.03
C SER A 29 -6.93 -2.51 -3.87
N TRP A 30 -6.43 -3.14 -2.80
CA TRP A 30 -4.99 -3.28 -2.57
C TRP A 30 -4.30 -4.01 -3.73
N ALA A 31 -4.85 -5.14 -4.17
CA ALA A 31 -4.31 -5.91 -5.28
C ALA A 31 -4.33 -5.13 -6.61
N LYS A 32 -5.33 -4.30 -6.86
CA LYS A 32 -5.36 -3.43 -8.05
C LYS A 32 -4.24 -2.38 -8.01
N TRP A 33 -3.92 -1.84 -6.84
CA TRP A 33 -2.83 -0.88 -6.68
C TRP A 33 -1.46 -1.54 -6.88
N GLU A 34 -1.24 -2.72 -6.29
CA GLU A 34 0.00 -3.49 -6.52
C GLU A 34 0.21 -3.87 -8.01
N ASN A 35 -0.87 -4.03 -8.78
CA ASN A 35 -0.82 -4.37 -10.20
C ASN A 35 -0.97 -3.16 -11.15
N HIS A 36 -0.87 -1.93 -10.65
CA HIS A 36 -1.07 -0.68 -11.41
C HIS A 36 -2.39 -0.63 -12.21
N LYS A 37 -3.42 -1.37 -11.78
CA LYS A 37 -4.76 -1.38 -12.41
C LYS A 37 -5.61 -0.19 -11.98
N SER A 38 -5.28 0.40 -10.84
CA SER A 38 -5.94 1.56 -10.26
C SER A 38 -4.96 2.24 -9.31
N SER A 39 -5.17 3.52 -9.01
CA SER A 39 -4.36 4.26 -8.04
C SER A 39 -5.18 4.53 -6.78
N PRO A 40 -4.56 4.48 -5.59
CA PRO A 40 -5.22 4.87 -4.35
C PRO A 40 -5.56 6.36 -4.36
N THR A 41 -6.62 6.73 -3.64
CA THR A 41 -6.97 8.14 -3.41
C THR A 41 -6.05 8.75 -2.34
N GLN A 42 -5.98 10.09 -2.26
CA GLN A 42 -5.16 10.79 -1.25
C GLN A 42 -5.40 10.25 0.17
N ARG A 43 -6.67 10.05 0.55
CA ARG A 43 -7.03 9.49 1.86
C ARG A 43 -6.43 8.10 2.11
N ASN A 44 -6.36 7.25 1.08
CA ASN A 44 -5.78 5.91 1.20
C ASN A 44 -4.25 5.98 1.22
N ILE A 45 -3.66 6.90 0.45
CA ILE A 45 -2.23 7.18 0.50
C ILE A 45 -1.84 7.57 1.92
N ASP A 46 -2.52 8.55 2.54
CA ASP A 46 -2.21 9.00 3.90
C ASP A 46 -2.24 7.85 4.93
N LYS A 47 -3.22 6.94 4.79
CA LYS A 47 -3.30 5.73 5.61
C LYS A 47 -2.13 4.77 5.37
N ILE A 48 -1.70 4.58 4.12
CA ILE A 48 -0.54 3.75 3.77
C ILE A 48 0.72 4.36 4.40
N LEU A 49 0.95 5.66 4.20
CA LEU A 49 2.12 6.35 4.77
C LEU A 49 2.17 6.21 6.30
N THR A 50 1.01 6.36 6.96
CA THR A 50 0.90 6.21 8.42
C THR A 50 1.08 4.76 8.88
N SER A 51 0.47 3.79 8.19
CA SER A 51 0.51 2.36 8.56
C SER A 51 1.90 1.75 8.35
N PHE A 52 2.56 2.13 7.27
CA PHE A 52 3.89 1.64 6.92
C PHE A 52 5.02 2.52 7.49
N ASN A 53 4.70 3.71 8.01
CA ASN A 53 5.63 4.70 8.54
C ASN A 53 6.73 5.05 7.52
N VAL A 54 6.30 5.41 6.32
CA VAL A 54 7.16 5.73 5.15
C VAL A 54 6.77 7.07 4.54
N ALA A 55 7.71 7.72 3.86
CA ALA A 55 7.47 8.98 3.18
C ALA A 55 6.82 8.76 1.80
N TYR A 56 6.06 9.74 1.32
CA TYR A 56 5.40 9.66 0.01
C TYR A 56 6.40 9.53 -1.14
N ASP A 57 7.51 10.27 -1.07
CA ASP A 57 8.59 10.24 -2.07
C ASP A 57 9.26 8.86 -2.20
N ASP A 58 9.08 7.99 -1.20
CA ASP A 58 9.63 6.65 -1.20
C ASP A 58 8.69 5.62 -1.81
N ILE A 59 7.44 5.95 -2.18
CA ILE A 59 6.46 4.99 -2.73
C ILE A 59 6.21 5.21 -4.21
N ILE A 60 6.22 4.12 -4.99
CA ILE A 60 5.77 4.08 -6.39
C ILE A 60 4.39 3.42 -6.46
N PHE A 61 3.39 4.17 -6.91
CA PHE A 61 2.00 3.72 -7.13
C PHE A 61 1.73 3.38 -8.60
#